data_AF-A0A9X2HGU0-F1
#
_entry.id   AF-A0A9X2HGU0-F1
#
_cell.length_a   1.000
_cell.length_b   1.000
_cell.length_c   1.000
_cell.angle_alpha   90.00
_cell.angle_beta   90.00
_cell.angle_gamma   90.00
#
_symmetry.space_group_name_H-M   'P 1'
#
loop_
_entity.id
_entity.type
_entity.pdbx_description
1 polymer ?
#
loop_
_entity_poly.entity_id
_entity_poly.type
_entity_poly.pdbx_seq_one_letter_code
_entity_poly.pdbx_strand_id
1 'polypeptide(L)'
;MIEAPPGGFAGPVKRSITIAGHCTSISLEPAFWWALEDAAAARGLPLSALVAQIDHLRITASDPPNLASAIRSWLFAAIVSQETNENDSQQR
;
A
#
# COMPACT_ATOMS: atom_id res chain seq x y z
N MET A 1 5.87 -24.03 12.92
CA MET A 1 4.79 -24.26 11.92
C MET A 1 4.43 -22.91 11.33
N ILE A 2 4.10 -22.82 10.05
CA ILE A 2 3.68 -21.56 9.41
C ILE A 2 2.17 -21.42 9.64
N GLU A 3 1.71 -20.24 10.05
CA GLU A 3 0.30 -19.93 10.29
C GLU A 3 -0.25 -19.02 9.17
N ALA A 4 -1.57 -19.11 8.95
CA ALA A 4 -2.25 -18.22 8.01
C ALA A 4 -2.31 -16.79 8.58
N PRO A 5 -2.25 -15.75 7.72
CA PRO A 5 -2.39 -14.38 8.19
C PRO A 5 -3.80 -14.13 8.77
N PRO A 6 -3.95 -13.12 9.66
CA PRO A 6 -5.27 -12.66 10.08
C PRO A 6 -6.15 -12.33 8.85
N GLY A 7 -7.34 -12.92 8.79
CA GLY A 7 -8.25 -12.80 7.63
C GLY A 7 -8.03 -13.83 6.51
N GLY A 8 -7.02 -14.69 6.62
CA GLY A 8 -6.75 -15.79 5.70
C GLY A 8 -6.16 -15.36 4.34
N PHE A 9 -5.95 -16.33 3.46
CA PHE A 9 -5.50 -16.09 2.09
C PHE A 9 -6.70 -15.76 1.19
N ALA A 10 -6.87 -14.48 0.86
CA ALA A 10 -7.94 -14.00 0.00
C ALA A 10 -7.39 -13.43 -1.31
N GLY A 11 -8.09 -13.72 -2.42
CA GLY A 11 -7.76 -13.18 -3.74
C GLY A 11 -8.07 -11.67 -3.87
N PRO A 12 -7.61 -11.02 -4.95
CA PRO A 12 -7.77 -9.60 -5.14
C PRO A 12 -9.22 -9.19 -5.44
N VAL A 13 -9.64 -8.07 -4.85
CA VAL A 13 -10.92 -7.41 -5.06
C VAL A 13 -10.70 -6.11 -5.85
N LYS A 14 -11.47 -5.94 -6.92
CA LYS A 14 -11.43 -4.76 -7.79
C LYS A 14 -12.20 -3.61 -7.14
N ARG A 15 -11.59 -2.43 -7.08
CA ARG A 15 -12.26 -1.17 -6.72
C ARG A 15 -11.95 -0.11 -7.77
N SER A 16 -12.85 0.85 -7.94
CA SER A 16 -12.66 2.01 -8.81
C SER A 16 -12.43 3.23 -7.95
N ILE A 17 -11.34 3.95 -8.18
CA ILE A 17 -10.95 5.13 -7.44
C ILE A 17 -10.65 6.24 -8.44
N THR A 18 -11.22 7.42 -8.23
CA THR A 18 -10.88 8.60 -9.02
C THR A 18 -9.57 9.20 -8.52
N ILE A 19 -8.52 9.13 -9.35
CA ILE A 19 -7.21 9.74 -9.09
C ILE A 19 -6.89 10.74 -10.19
N ALA A 20 -6.42 11.94 -9.85
CA ALA A 20 -6.12 13.00 -10.82
C ALA A 20 -7.26 13.29 -11.85
N GLY A 21 -8.53 13.13 -11.44
CA GLY A 21 -9.70 13.33 -12.31
C GLY A 21 -10.04 12.14 -13.22
N HIS A 22 -9.29 11.04 -13.16
CA HIS A 22 -9.52 9.83 -13.94
C HIS A 22 -9.98 8.68 -13.06
N CYS A 23 -11.02 7.95 -13.49
CA CYS A 23 -11.46 6.73 -12.82
C CYS A 23 -10.47 5.61 -13.13
N THR A 24 -9.73 5.17 -12.11
CA THR A 24 -8.75 4.11 -12.20
C THR A 24 -9.24 2.90 -11.43
N SER A 25 -9.20 1.74 -12.09
CA SER A 25 -9.59 0.49 -11.44
C SER A 25 -8.37 -0.30 -10.99
N ILE A 26 -8.39 -0.71 -9.72
CA ILE A 26 -7.27 -1.35 -9.03
C ILE A 26 -7.78 -2.64 -8.39
N SER A 27 -7.02 -3.73 -8.53
CA SER A 27 -7.32 -5.02 -7.91
C SER A 27 -6.28 -5.36 -6.85
N LEU A 28 -6.69 -5.35 -5.58
CA LEU A 28 -5.85 -5.65 -4.41
C LEU A 28 -6.53 -6.66 -3.48
N GLU A 29 -5.74 -7.48 -2.81
CA GLU A 29 -6.19 -8.37 -1.75
C GLU A 29 -6.79 -7.53 -0.60
N PRO A 30 -7.80 -8.06 0.12
CA PRO A 30 -8.45 -7.33 1.21
C PRO A 30 -7.47 -6.75 2.24
N ALA A 31 -6.43 -7.50 2.59
CA ALA A 31 -5.39 -7.05 3.52
C ALA A 31 -4.67 -5.78 3.03
N PHE A 32 -4.37 -5.67 1.73
CA PHE A 32 -3.75 -4.47 1.17
C PHE A 32 -4.72 -3.31 1.08
N TRP A 33 -6.02 -3.55 0.87
CA TRP A 33 -7.02 -2.48 0.95
C TRP A 33 -7.07 -1.86 2.35
N TRP A 34 -7.13 -2.70 3.39
CA TRP A 34 -7.14 -2.22 4.77
C TRP A 34 -5.84 -1.49 5.13
N ALA A 35 -4.68 -2.05 4.77
CA ALA A 35 -3.40 -1.40 5.03
C ALA A 35 -3.28 -0.05 4.29
N LEU A 36 -3.83 0.07 3.08
CA LEU A 36 -3.85 1.32 2.33
C LEU A 36 -4.77 2.37 2.95
N GLU A 37 -5.95 1.95 3.44
CA GLU A 37 -6.89 2.79 4.17
C GLU A 37 -6.27 3.31 5.48
N ASP A 38 -5.62 2.44 6.25
CA ASP A 38 -4.91 2.81 7.48
C ASP A 38 -3.74 3.76 7.19
N ALA A 39 -2.93 3.46 6.18
CA ALA A 39 -1.82 4.30 5.77
C ALA A 39 -2.27 5.70 5.32
N ALA A 40 -3.45 5.82 4.68
CA ALA A 40 -4.05 7.10 4.30
C ALA A 40 -4.56 7.87 5.53
N ALA A 41 -5.25 7.19 6.45
CA ALA A 41 -5.74 7.77 7.70
C ALA A 41 -4.60 8.29 8.58
N ALA A 42 -3.54 7.50 8.77
CA ALA A 42 -2.35 7.88 9.52
C ALA A 42 -1.63 9.12 8.95
N ARG A 43 -1.79 9.38 7.64
CA ARG A 43 -1.23 10.55 6.94
C ARG A 43 -2.20 11.72 6.85
N GLY A 44 -3.44 11.58 7.32
CA GLY A 44 -4.48 12.59 7.17
C GLY A 44 -4.85 12.86 5.69
N LEU A 45 -4.68 11.88 4.81
CA LEU A 45 -4.93 12.00 3.39
C LEU A 45 -6.18 11.22 2.96
N PRO A 46 -6.97 11.71 1.99
CA PRO A 46 -7.92 10.88 1.28
C PRO A 46 -7.21 9.69 0.60
N LEU A 47 -7.86 8.52 0.57
CA LEU A 47 -7.32 7.32 -0.09
C LEU A 47 -6.90 7.59 -1.54
N SER A 48 -7.73 8.32 -2.28
CA SER A 48 -7.44 8.71 -3.67
C SER A 48 -6.19 9.57 -3.81
N ALA A 49 -5.93 10.46 -2.83
CA ALA A 49 -4.74 11.31 -2.83
C ALA A 49 -3.47 10.48 -2.57
N LEU A 50 -3.52 9.53 -1.64
CA LEU A 50 -2.40 8.61 -1.40
C LEU A 50 -2.11 7.75 -2.63
N VAL A 51 -3.15 7.19 -3.26
CA VAL A 51 -3.00 6.40 -4.48
C VAL A 51 -2.41 7.25 -5.62
N ALA A 52 -2.85 8.50 -5.78
CA ALA A 52 -2.31 9.41 -6.79
C ALA A 52 -0.82 9.73 -6.54
N GLN A 53 -0.39 9.89 -5.29
CA GLN A 53 1.02 10.10 -4.96
C GLN A 53 1.88 8.87 -5.29
N ILE A 54 1.40 7.67 -4.95
CA ILE A 54 2.08 6.41 -5.32
C ILE A 54 2.15 6.27 -6.84
N ASP A 55 1.06 6.61 -7.55
CA ASP A 55 1.00 6.60 -9.01
C ASP A 55 2.02 7.56 -9.64
N HIS A 56 2.18 8.75 -9.07
CA HIS A 56 3.17 9.72 -9.53
C HIS A 56 4.61 9.26 -9.27
N LEU A 57 4.89 8.68 -8.10
CA LEU A 57 6.22 8.17 -7.76
C LEU A 57 6.61 6.97 -8.62
N ARG A 58 5.67 6.05 -8.91
CA ARG A 58 6.01 4.87 -9.69
C ARG A 58 6.39 5.23 -11.13
N ILE A 59 5.73 6.21 -11.76
CA ILE A 59 5.95 6.55 -13.18
C ILE A 59 7.29 7.25 -13.43
N THR A 60 7.96 7.76 -12.40
CA THR A 60 9.30 8.34 -12.53
C THR A 60 10.41 7.29 -12.58
N ALA A 61 10.10 6.02 -12.28
CA ALA A 61 11.05 4.93 -12.37
C ALA A 61 11.36 4.57 -13.84
N SER A 62 12.57 4.07 -14.12
CA SER A 62 12.99 3.66 -15.46
C SER A 62 12.15 2.53 -16.04
N ASP A 63 11.61 1.65 -15.20
CA ASP A 63 10.71 0.55 -15.56
C ASP A 63 9.56 0.51 -14.54
N PRO A 64 8.50 1.32 -14.75
CA PRO A 64 7.45 1.51 -13.75
C PRO A 64 6.53 0.29 -13.67
N PRO A 65 6.33 -0.33 -12.50
CA PRO A 65 5.36 -1.40 -12.35
C PRO A 65 3.93 -0.87 -12.52
N ASN A 66 2.98 -1.79 -12.71
CA ASN A 66 1.56 -1.43 -12.64
C ASN A 66 1.20 -0.87 -11.25
N LEU A 67 0.12 -0.08 -11.18
CA LEU A 67 -0.27 0.60 -9.94
C LEU A 67 -0.55 -0.35 -8.77
N ALA A 68 -1.17 -1.51 -9.03
CA ALA A 68 -1.45 -2.48 -7.97
C ALA A 68 -0.16 -3.07 -7.38
N SER A 69 0.82 -3.41 -8.21
CA SER A 69 2.14 -3.85 -7.76
C SER A 69 2.89 -2.75 -7.01
N ALA A 70 2.84 -1.51 -7.50
CA ALA A 70 3.44 -0.35 -6.83
C ALA A 70 2.89 -0.16 -5.41
N ILE A 71 1.56 -0.26 -5.25
CA ILE A 71 0.88 -0.14 -3.95
C ILE A 71 1.34 -1.25 -2.99
N ARG A 72 1.35 -2.51 -3.43
CA ARG A 72 1.79 -3.64 -2.58
C ARG A 72 3.22 -3.46 -2.09
N SER A 73 4.14 -3.14 -3.00
CA SER A 73 5.55 -2.94 -2.64
C SER A 73 5.75 -1.73 -1.73
N TRP A 74 5.02 -0.64 -1.95
CA TRP A 74 5.09 0.54 -1.08
C TRP A 74 4.58 0.25 0.34
N LEU A 75 3.46 -0.47 0.48
CA LEU A 75 2.93 -0.89 1.78
C LEU A 75 3.88 -1.84 2.50
N PHE A 76 4.43 -2.83 1.78
CA PHE A 76 5.39 -3.77 2.36
C PHE A 76 6.65 -3.07 2.87
N ALA A 77 7.24 -2.18 2.06
CA ALA A 77 8.41 -1.41 2.45
C ALA A 77 8.14 -0.50 3.66
N ALA A 78 6.93 0.08 3.75
CA ALA A 78 6.55 0.90 4.89
C ALA A 78 6.60 0.09 6.20
N ILE A 79 6.07 -1.14 6.21
CA ILE A 79 6.06 -2.02 7.39
C ILE A 79 7.48 -2.44 7.79
N VAL A 80 8.28 -2.91 6.82
CA VAL A 80 9.68 -3.34 7.07
C VAL A 80 10.53 -2.18 7.61
N SER A 81 10.25 -0.95 7.17
CA SER A 81 10.95 0.25 7.67
C SER A 81 10.57 0.63 9.10
N GLN A 82 9.37 0.24 9.59
CA GLN A 82 8.99 0.48 10.98
C GLN A 82 9.71 -0.47 11.93
N GLU A 83 9.94 -1.73 11.54
CA GLU A 83 10.65 -2.73 12.35
C GLU A 83 12.13 -2.37 12.60
N THR A 84 12.74 -1.61 11.68
CA THR A 84 14.13 -1.18 11.83
C THR A 84 14.28 -0.08 12.91
N ASN A 85 13.25 0.76 13.11
CA ASN A 85 13.33 1.90 14.02
C ASN A 85 13.06 1.54 15.50
N GLU A 86 12.32 0.45 15.76
CA GLU A 86 12.03 0.00 17.14
C GLU A 86 13.22 -0.74 17.77
N ASN A 87 13.99 -1.51 16.99
CA ASN A 87 15.16 -2.23 17.49
C ASN A 87 16.32 -1.31 17.91
N ASP A 88 16.47 -0.14 17.30
CA ASP A 88 17.51 0.85 17.68
C ASP A 88 17.15 1.62 18.97
N SER A 89 15.87 1.62 19.37
CA SER A 89 15.38 2.33 20.55
C SER A 89 15.45 1.51 21.84
N GLN A 90 15.56 0.18 21.74
CA GLN A 90 15.71 -0.74 22.88
C GLN A 90 17.17 -1.08 23.21
N GLN A 91 18.14 -0.59 22.43
CA GLN A 91 19.57 -0.83 22.62
C GLN A 91 20.34 0.37 23.21
N ARG A 92 19.65 1.42 23.68
CA ARG A 92 20.24 2.56 24.41
C ARG A 92 19.76 2.65 25.86
#